data_AF-A0A7X6Q673-F1
#
_entry.id   AF-A0A7X6Q673-F1
#
_cell.length_a   1.000
_cell.length_b   1.000
_cell.length_c   1.000
_cell.angle_alpha   90.00
_cell.angle_beta   90.00
_cell.angle_gamma   90.00
#
_symmetry.space_group_name_H-M   'P 1'
#
loop_
_entity.id
_entity.type
_entity.pdbx_description
1 polymer ?
#
loop_
_entity_poly.entity_id
_entity_poly.type
_entity_poly.pdbx_seq_one_letter_code
_entity_poly.pdbx_strand_id
1 'polypeptide(L)' 'MKYVVEKPKRVGVPVVGEEAKFPVRRVHCVGRNYASHAREMGS' A
#
# COMPACT_ATOMS: atom_id res chain seq x y z
N MET A 1 -14.39 -23.48 1.10
CA MET A 1 -14.58 -22.60 -0.06
C MET A 1 -13.56 -22.97 -1.13
N LYS A 2 -14.00 -23.16 -2.38
CA LYS A 2 -13.13 -23.51 -3.52
C LYS A 2 -13.07 -22.34 -4.48
N TYR A 3 -11.87 -21.95 -4.91
CA TYR A 3 -11.68 -20.95 -5.95
C TYR A 3 -11.59 -21.65 -7.30
N VAL A 4 -12.14 -21.01 -8.34
CA VAL A 4 -12.09 -21.50 -9.72
C VAL A 4 -10.73 -21.28 -10.39
N VAL A 5 -9.86 -20.49 -9.76
CA VAL A 5 -8.49 -20.18 -10.18
C VAL A 5 -7.57 -20.08 -8.97
N GLU A 6 -6.25 -20.11 -9.20
CA GLU A 6 -5.26 -19.91 -8.14
C GLU A 6 -5.39 -18.50 -7.53
N LYS A 7 -5.34 -18.43 -6.21
CA LYS A 7 -5.41 -17.15 -5.50
C LYS A 7 -4.05 -16.46 -5.59
N PRO A 8 -3.99 -15.17 -5.95
CA PRO A 8 -2.73 -14.44 -5.97
C PRO A 8 -2.10 -14.42 -4.57
N LYS A 9 -0.77 -14.53 -4.53
CA LYS A 9 0.02 -14.38 -3.30
C LYS A 9 -0.26 -13.00 -2.70
N ARG A 10 -0.44 -12.95 -1.38
CA ARG A 10 -0.69 -11.70 -0.67
C ARG A 10 0.61 -10.91 -0.54
N VAL A 11 0.58 -9.63 -0.92
CA VAL A 11 1.68 -8.70 -0.69
C VAL A 11 1.87 -8.48 0.80
N GLY A 12 3.12 -8.57 1.27
CA GLY A 12 3.50 -8.36 2.65
C GLY A 12 4.61 -7.33 2.78
N VAL A 13 4.46 -6.40 3.72
CA VAL A 13 5.50 -5.40 4.06
C VAL A 13 6.40 -5.99 5.16
N PRO A 14 7.74 -5.89 5.05
CA PRO A 14 8.65 -6.31 6.12
C PRO A 14 8.37 -5.58 7.43
N VAL A 15 8.52 -6.28 8.55
CA VAL A 15 8.44 -5.69 9.89
C VAL A 15 9.86 -5.64 10.47
N VAL A 16 10.27 -4.49 10.98
CA VAL A 16 11.64 -4.31 11.52
C VAL A 16 11.84 -5.23 12.72
N GLY A 17 12.92 -6.02 12.69
CA GLY A 17 13.26 -6.97 13.77
C GLY A 17 12.54 -8.32 13.70
N GLU A 18 11.71 -8.55 12.68
CA GLU A 18 10.90 -9.76 12.52
C GLU A 18 11.14 -10.40 11.15
N GLU A 19 11.09 -11.74 11.09
CA GLU A 19 11.08 -12.46 9.81
C GLU A 19 9.69 -12.44 9.15
N ALA A 20 8.65 -12.14 9.94
CA ALA A 20 7.27 -12.05 9.48
C ALA A 20 6.99 -10.78 8.67
N LYS A 21 5.89 -10.80 7.90
CA LYS A 21 5.45 -9.67 7.05
C LYS A 21 4.02 -9.25 7.38
N PHE A 22 3.75 -7.94 7.36
CA PHE A 22 2.41 -7.38 7.54
C PHE A 22 1.59 -7.49 6.24
N PRO A 23 0.41 -8.15 6.26
CA PRO A 23 -0.39 -8.37 5.06
C PRO A 23 -1.12 -7.10 4.59
N VAL A 24 -0.81 -6.62 3.39
CA VAL A 24 -1.49 -5.44 2.81
C VAL A 24 -2.92 -5.79 2.39
N ARG A 25 -3.88 -4.90 2.71
CA ARG A 25 -5.28 -4.99 2.26
C ARG A 25 -5.59 -3.97 1.17
N ARG A 26 -5.40 -2.68 1.47
CA ARG A 26 -5.59 -1.55 0.55
C ARG A 26 -4.51 -0.51 0.81
N VAL A 27 -4.18 0.26 -0.22
CA VAL A 27 -3.29 1.42 -0.13
C VAL A 27 -4.12 2.65 -0.47
N HIS A 28 -4.21 3.58 0.46
CA HIS A 28 -4.88 4.86 0.27
C HIS A 28 -3.82 5.95 0.15
N CYS A 29 -3.96 6.83 -0.84
CA CYS A 29 -3.01 7.89 -1.12
C CYS A 29 -3.69 9.25 -0.96
N VAL A 30 -2.99 10.21 -0.37
CA VAL A 30 -3.43 11.61 -0.28
C VAL A 30 -2.64 12.42 -1.29
N GLY A 31 -3.33 13.04 -2.24
CA GLY A 31 -2.72 13.92 -3.23
C GLY A 31 -2.44 15.31 -2.66
N ARG A 32 -1.31 15.91 -3.05
CA ARG A 32 -0.96 17.32 -2.74
C ARG A 32 -1.09 17.68 -1.25
N ASN A 33 -0.70 16.77 -0.35
CA ASN A 33 -0.82 16.94 1.11
C ASN A 33 0.20 17.92 1.74
N TYR A 34 0.95 18.65 0.91
CA TYR A 34 1.94 19.63 1.33
C TYR A 34 1.72 20.92 0.55
N ALA A 35 1.66 22.05 1.25
CA ALA A 35 1.33 23.34 0.64
C ALA A 35 2.36 23.78 -0.43
N SER A 36 3.66 23.50 -0.24
CA SER A 36 4.69 23.77 -1.25
C SER A 36 4.45 22.96 -2.52
N HIS A 37 4.19 21.67 -2.38
CA HIS A 37 3.94 20.78 -3.50
C HIS A 37 2.61 21.08 -4.21
N ALA A 38 1.57 21.46 -3.47
CA ALA A 38 0.32 21.91 -4.06
C ALA A 38 0.54 23.14 -4.96
N ARG A 39 1.30 24.13 -4.48
CA ARG A 39 1.65 25.36 -5.23
C ARG A 39 2.53 25.07 -6.45
N GLU A 40 3.54 24.20 -6.30
CA GLU A 40 4.38 23.74 -7.42
C GLU A 40 3.53 23.16 -8.56
N MET A 41 2.47 22.43 -8.21
CA MET A 41 1.58 21.77 -9.17
C MET A 41 0.39 22.66 -9.61
N GLY A 42 0.42 23.96 -9.31
CA GLY A 42 -0.58 24.95 -9.74
C GLY A 42 -1.92 24.89 -9.01
N SER A 43 -1.92 24.51 -7.73
CA SER A 43 -3.11 24.55 -6.86
C SER A 43 -3.18 25.83 -6.03
#